data_AF-A0A0E4HCG5-F1
#
_entry.id   AF-A0A0E4HCG5-F1
#
_cell.length_a   1.000
_cell.length_b   1.000
_cell.length_c   1.000
_cell.angle_alpha   90.00
_cell.angle_beta   90.00
_cell.angle_gamma   90.00
#
_symmetry.space_group_name_H-M   'P 1'
#
loop_
_entity.id
_entity.type
_entity.pdbx_description
1 polymer ?
#
loop_
_entity_poly.entity_id
_entity_poly.type
_entity_poly.pdbx_seq_one_letter_code
_entity_poly.pdbx_strand_id
1 'polypeptide(L)'
;MPYCTSCGAEYKQGAKFCGECGASTTGGAAAPERRASSGAAPGSGSGPETKLWQGKPAGISDRIKGIVGLNTTTYTITSQRIMVKTGLIGKDVEEIELLRVNDFSVAQSIPQRILGIGTLTVFSDDASSPQLLFHRIRQPQSVKDVLRQAVRNEKIANNISYREQI
;
A
#
# COMPACT_ATOMS: atom_id res chain seq x y z
N MET A 1 45.34 2.55 -13.19
CA MET A 1 44.24 2.19 -12.27
C MET A 1 43.04 1.75 -13.10
N PRO A 2 42.27 0.72 -12.69
CA PRO A 2 41.04 0.40 -13.39
C PRO A 2 39.93 1.39 -12.99
N TYR A 3 39.09 1.75 -13.97
CA TYR A 3 38.01 2.72 -13.83
C TYR A 3 36.66 2.06 -14.12
N CYS A 4 35.62 2.50 -13.40
CA CYS A 4 34.29 1.95 -13.57
C CYS A 4 33.69 2.42 -14.91
N THR A 5 33.19 1.49 -15.73
CA THR A 5 32.53 1.82 -17.01
C THR A 5 31.15 2.44 -16.83
N SER A 6 30.54 2.33 -15.65
CA SER A 6 29.22 2.91 -15.36
C SER A 6 29.26 4.33 -14.81
N CYS A 7 30.29 4.72 -14.05
CA CYS A 7 30.37 6.06 -13.44
C CYS A 7 31.73 6.77 -13.60
N GLY A 8 32.75 6.12 -14.16
CA GLY A 8 34.08 6.71 -14.34
C GLY A 8 34.95 6.77 -13.08
N ALA A 9 34.45 6.37 -11.90
CA ALA A 9 35.24 6.39 -10.67
C ALA A 9 36.37 5.36 -10.70
N GLU A 10 37.53 5.72 -10.14
CA GLU A 10 38.65 4.81 -9.94
C GLU A 10 38.35 3.80 -8.83
N TYR A 11 38.79 2.55 -9.01
CA TYR A 11 38.66 1.52 -7.99
C TYR A 11 39.95 0.72 -7.79
N LYS A 12 40.07 0.09 -6.61
CA LYS A 12 41.21 -0.78 -6.28
C LYS A 12 41.14 -2.08 -7.07
N GLN A 13 42.26 -2.49 -7.66
CA GLN A 13 42.37 -3.75 -8.40
C GLN A 13 41.91 -4.92 -7.51
N GLY A 14 40.97 -5.73 -8.00
CA GLY A 14 40.37 -6.86 -7.26
C GLY A 14 39.04 -6.57 -6.56
N ALA A 15 38.53 -5.32 -6.56
CA ALA A 15 37.19 -5.03 -6.07
C ALA A 15 36.13 -5.64 -7.00
N LYS A 16 35.15 -6.40 -6.46
CA LYS A 16 34.05 -7.01 -7.22
C LYS A 16 32.95 -6.01 -7.64
N PHE A 17 32.86 -4.88 -6.94
CA PHE A 17 31.87 -3.83 -7.15
C PHE A 17 32.50 -2.44 -6.97
N CYS A 18 31.97 -1.45 -7.67
CA CYS A 18 32.33 -0.04 -7.50
C CYS A 18 31.71 0.51 -6.21
N GLY A 19 32.53 1.14 -5.35
CA GLY A 19 32.05 1.74 -4.08
C GLY A 19 31.20 3.01 -4.24
N GLU A 20 31.26 3.64 -5.42
CA GLU A 20 30.51 4.88 -5.72
C GLU A 20 29.13 4.58 -6.31
N CYS A 21 29.05 3.72 -7.34
CA CYS A 21 27.80 3.47 -8.08
C CYS A 21 27.25 2.05 -7.90
N GLY A 22 27.99 1.14 -7.27
CA GLY A 22 27.57 -0.25 -7.04
C GLY A 22 27.67 -1.18 -8.25
N ALA A 23 28.17 -0.72 -9.40
CA ALA A 23 28.31 -1.55 -10.59
C ALA A 23 29.34 -2.68 -10.38
N SER A 24 29.03 -3.89 -10.88
CA SER A 24 29.96 -5.02 -10.85
C SER A 24 31.12 -4.79 -11.81
N THR A 25 32.35 -4.95 -11.33
CA THR A 25 33.58 -4.74 -12.10
C THR A 25 33.94 -5.95 -12.98
N THR A 26 33.27 -7.08 -12.79
CA THR A 26 33.39 -8.27 -13.63
C THR A 26 32.49 -8.10 -14.85
N GLY A 27 33.09 -7.68 -15.97
CA GLY A 27 32.42 -7.63 -17.27
C GLY A 27 31.89 -9.02 -17.65
N GLY A 28 30.58 -9.21 -17.52
CA GLY A 28 29.85 -10.38 -17.95
C GLY A 28 28.38 -10.01 -18.09
N ALA A 29 27.93 -9.88 -19.34
CA ALA A 29 26.59 -9.47 -19.71
C ALA A 29 25.51 -10.44 -19.18
N ALA A 30 24.53 -9.90 -18.46
CA ALA A 30 23.18 -10.45 -18.37
C ALA A 30 22.17 -9.33 -18.04
N ALA A 31 21.06 -9.37 -18.77
CA ALA A 31 19.99 -8.39 -18.95
C ALA A 31 19.31 -7.86 -17.65
N PRO A 32 18.58 -6.73 -17.72
CA PRO A 32 18.00 -6.10 -16.54
C PRO A 32 16.78 -6.90 -16.05
N GLU A 33 16.93 -7.59 -14.92
CA GLU A 33 15.78 -8.00 -14.14
C GLU A 33 15.16 -6.77 -13.49
N ARG A 34 13.87 -6.60 -13.79
CA ARG A 34 12.99 -5.57 -13.26
C ARG A 34 13.06 -5.62 -11.74
N ARG A 35 13.57 -4.55 -11.12
CA ARG A 35 13.31 -4.29 -9.70
C ARG A 35 11.83 -3.96 -9.56
N ALA A 36 11.05 -4.99 -9.27
CA ALA A 36 9.82 -4.82 -8.52
C ALA A 36 10.19 -4.07 -7.23
N SER A 37 9.49 -2.96 -6.99
CA SER A 37 9.59 -2.17 -5.77
C SER A 37 9.18 -3.02 -4.57
N SER A 38 10.10 -3.80 -4.03
CA SER A 38 10.00 -4.32 -2.67
C SER A 38 10.33 -3.17 -1.72
N GLY A 39 9.32 -2.36 -1.45
CA GLY A 39 9.37 -1.23 -0.53
C GLY A 39 8.20 -1.27 0.43
N ALA A 40 8.07 -2.35 1.19
CA ALA A 40 7.36 -2.34 2.46
C ALA A 40 8.32 -2.93 3.50
N ALA A 41 9.16 -2.06 4.07
CA ALA A 41 9.80 -2.38 5.32
C ALA A 41 8.68 -2.68 6.34
N PRO A 42 8.77 -3.75 7.15
CA PRO A 42 7.85 -3.89 8.27
C PRO A 42 8.18 -2.76 9.24
N GLY A 43 7.32 -1.75 9.26
CA GLY A 43 7.32 -0.70 10.27
C GLY A 43 7.33 -1.35 11.65
N SER A 44 8.38 -1.06 12.39
CA SER A 44 8.61 -1.47 13.76
C SER A 44 7.60 -0.79 14.69
N GLY A 45 6.37 -1.30 14.73
CA GLY A 45 5.41 -1.10 15.80
C GLY A 45 5.38 -2.34 16.68
N SER A 46 5.89 -2.22 17.91
CA SER A 46 6.14 -3.31 18.85
C SER A 46 4.86 -3.96 19.42
N GLY A 47 4.10 -4.66 18.57
CA GLY A 47 2.95 -5.49 18.95
C GLY A 47 2.46 -6.37 17.79
N PRO A 48 1.74 -7.48 18.06
CA PRO A 48 1.19 -8.32 17.00
C PRO A 48 0.15 -7.54 16.17
N GLU A 49 0.41 -7.41 14.87
CA GLU A 49 -0.51 -6.74 13.94
C GLU A 49 -1.89 -7.42 13.97
N THR A 50 -2.93 -6.67 14.33
CA THR A 50 -4.29 -7.20 14.48
C THR A 50 -5.16 -6.76 13.31
N LYS A 51 -5.88 -7.71 12.69
CA LYS A 51 -6.85 -7.41 11.62
C LYS A 51 -8.11 -6.79 12.21
N LEU A 52 -8.37 -5.52 11.90
CA LEU A 52 -9.53 -4.78 12.42
C LEU A 52 -10.76 -4.93 11.54
N TRP A 53 -10.56 -5.00 10.22
CA TRP A 53 -11.66 -5.16 9.28
C TRP A 53 -11.21 -5.83 7.98
N GLN A 54 -12.12 -6.55 7.35
CA GLN A 54 -11.91 -7.13 6.03
C GLN A 54 -13.21 -7.06 5.24
N GLY A 55 -13.09 -6.69 3.96
CA GLY A 55 -14.23 -6.61 3.06
C GLY A 55 -13.88 -6.93 1.62
N LYS A 56 -14.93 -7.13 0.84
CA LYS A 56 -14.88 -7.33 -0.60
C LYS A 56 -15.87 -6.36 -1.28
N PRO A 57 -15.66 -6.01 -2.55
CA PRO A 57 -16.64 -5.24 -3.30
C PRO A 57 -18.01 -5.92 -3.26
N ALA A 58 -19.05 -5.17 -2.92
CA ALA A 58 -20.42 -5.66 -2.72
C ALA A 58 -21.37 -5.26 -3.85
N GLY A 59 -20.85 -4.97 -5.05
CA GLY A 59 -21.67 -4.69 -6.23
C GLY A 59 -22.35 -5.94 -6.77
N ILE A 60 -23.46 -5.74 -7.51
CA ILE A 60 -24.22 -6.83 -8.14
C ILE A 60 -23.32 -7.64 -9.10
N SER A 61 -22.51 -6.95 -9.91
CA SER A 61 -21.49 -7.58 -10.76
C SER A 61 -20.45 -8.37 -9.95
N ASP A 62 -20.10 -7.89 -8.76
CA ASP A 62 -19.07 -8.48 -7.91
C ASP A 62 -19.58 -9.74 -7.21
N ARG A 63 -20.91 -9.82 -6.95
CA ARG A 63 -21.55 -11.07 -6.49
C ARG A 63 -21.52 -12.13 -7.57
N ILE A 64 -21.84 -11.77 -8.82
CA ILE A 64 -21.78 -12.69 -9.97
C ILE A 64 -20.33 -13.14 -10.19
N LYS A 65 -19.36 -12.21 -10.20
CA LYS A 65 -17.94 -12.55 -10.26
C LYS A 65 -17.51 -13.45 -9.11
N GLY A 66 -18.03 -13.24 -7.90
CA GLY A 66 -17.78 -14.12 -6.76
C GLY A 66 -18.25 -15.55 -6.98
N ILE A 67 -19.41 -15.74 -7.61
CA ILE A 67 -19.96 -17.07 -7.96
C ILE A 67 -19.08 -17.77 -9.00
N VAL A 68 -18.53 -17.01 -9.95
CA VAL A 68 -17.69 -17.54 -11.04
C VAL A 68 -16.19 -17.59 -10.66
N GLY A 69 -15.83 -17.29 -9.40
CA GLY A 69 -14.43 -17.29 -8.94
C GLY A 69 -13.56 -16.14 -9.45
N LEU A 70 -14.19 -15.11 -10.03
CA LEU A 70 -13.57 -13.92 -10.60
C LEU A 70 -13.64 -12.71 -9.66
N ASN A 71 -13.97 -12.90 -8.36
CA ASN A 71 -13.91 -11.81 -7.40
C ASN A 71 -12.48 -11.68 -6.87
N THR A 72 -11.84 -10.63 -7.34
CA THR A 72 -10.40 -10.53 -7.33
C THR A 72 -9.87 -9.47 -6.36
N THR A 73 -10.75 -8.71 -5.71
CA THR A 73 -10.35 -7.60 -4.85
C THR A 73 -10.71 -7.87 -3.40
N THR A 74 -9.73 -7.76 -2.50
CA THR A 74 -9.91 -7.87 -1.06
C THR A 74 -9.33 -6.65 -0.38
N TYR A 75 -10.16 -5.99 0.42
CA TYR A 75 -9.79 -4.85 1.26
C TYR A 75 -9.52 -5.36 2.68
N THR A 76 -8.38 -4.99 3.26
CA THR A 76 -8.01 -5.36 4.63
C THR A 76 -7.50 -4.12 5.37
N ILE A 77 -8.01 -3.92 6.58
CA ILE A 77 -7.55 -2.89 7.50
C ILE A 77 -6.98 -3.59 8.72
N THR A 78 -5.75 -3.26 9.09
CA THR A 78 -5.09 -3.77 10.28
C THR A 78 -4.81 -2.64 11.26
N SER A 79 -4.17 -2.96 12.39
CA SER A 79 -3.73 -1.98 13.37
C SER A 79 -2.63 -1.07 12.84
N GLN A 80 -1.89 -1.44 11.80
CA GLN A 80 -0.72 -0.72 11.31
C GLN A 80 -0.87 -0.21 9.87
N ARG A 81 -1.66 -0.89 9.03
CA ARG A 81 -1.71 -0.63 7.59
C ARG A 81 -3.06 -0.96 6.96
N ILE A 82 -3.22 -0.44 5.76
CA ILE A 82 -4.32 -0.72 4.86
C ILE A 82 -3.77 -1.50 3.67
N MET A 83 -4.43 -2.59 3.31
CA MET A 83 -4.05 -3.42 2.16
C MET A 83 -5.22 -3.57 1.18
N VAL A 84 -4.95 -3.34 -0.10
CA VAL A 84 -5.86 -3.66 -1.20
C VAL A 84 -5.18 -4.67 -2.10
N LYS A 85 -5.72 -5.89 -2.11
CA LYS A 85 -5.22 -6.97 -2.95
C LYS A 85 -6.14 -7.13 -4.14
N THR A 86 -5.64 -6.99 -5.35
CA THR A 86 -6.39 -7.14 -6.60
C THR A 86 -5.68 -8.14 -7.52
N GLY A 87 -6.42 -8.98 -8.25
CA GLY A 87 -5.88 -9.70 -9.42
C GLY A 87 -5.89 -11.25 -9.34
N LEU A 88 -6.19 -11.88 -10.49
CA LEU A 88 -6.62 -13.27 -10.61
C LEU A 88 -5.45 -14.19 -10.98
N ILE A 89 -4.53 -13.66 -11.78
CA ILE A 89 -3.38 -14.37 -12.37
C ILE A 89 -2.07 -13.67 -11.97
N GLY A 90 -2.09 -12.37 -11.69
CA GLY A 90 -1.08 -11.63 -10.92
C GLY A 90 -1.77 -10.89 -9.77
N LYS A 91 -1.18 -10.88 -8.58
CA LYS A 91 -1.76 -10.20 -7.40
C LYS A 91 -1.05 -8.86 -7.23
N ASP A 92 -1.73 -7.78 -7.60
CA ASP A 92 -1.33 -6.44 -7.23
C ASP A 92 -1.73 -6.22 -5.77
N VAL A 93 -0.77 -5.78 -4.95
CA VAL A 93 -0.99 -5.48 -3.54
C VAL A 93 -0.57 -4.05 -3.31
N GLU A 94 -1.55 -3.19 -3.07
CA GLU A 94 -1.31 -1.82 -2.62
C GLU A 94 -1.39 -1.80 -1.10
N GLU A 95 -0.42 -1.16 -0.46
CA GLU A 95 -0.29 -1.09 0.98
C GLU A 95 0.03 0.34 1.42
N ILE A 96 -0.69 0.84 2.41
CA ILE A 96 -0.46 2.16 3.00
C ILE A 96 -0.41 2.04 4.52
N GLU A 97 0.68 2.50 5.12
CA GLU A 97 0.82 2.61 6.58
C GLU A 97 -0.20 3.61 7.15
N LEU A 98 -0.84 3.28 8.26
CA LEU A 98 -1.82 4.16 8.91
C LEU A 98 -1.22 5.48 9.38
N LEU A 99 0.08 5.51 9.65
CA LEU A 99 0.82 6.72 10.01
C LEU A 99 0.80 7.77 8.90
N ARG A 100 0.80 7.32 7.64
CA ARG A 100 0.79 8.14 6.41
C ARG A 100 -0.60 8.61 6.00
N VAL A 101 -1.64 8.15 6.70
CA VAL A 101 -3.01 8.50 6.38
C VAL A 101 -3.35 9.89 6.92
N ASN A 102 -3.85 10.73 6.01
CA ASN A 102 -4.18 12.12 6.26
C ASN A 102 -5.68 12.32 6.49
N ASP A 103 -6.51 11.87 5.53
CA ASP A 103 -7.96 12.10 5.58
C ASP A 103 -8.76 11.00 4.87
N PHE A 104 -10.09 11.03 5.06
CA PHE A 104 -11.05 10.07 4.55
C PHE A 104 -12.30 10.75 3.98
N SER A 105 -12.63 10.44 2.73
CA SER A 105 -13.88 10.86 2.09
C SER A 105 -14.78 9.68 1.79
N VAL A 106 -16.10 9.84 1.99
CA VAL A 106 -17.10 8.83 1.65
C VAL A 106 -18.03 9.39 0.59
N ALA A 107 -18.12 8.68 -0.54
CA ALA A 107 -19.05 8.98 -1.61
C ALA A 107 -20.18 7.94 -1.65
N GLN A 108 -21.42 8.43 -1.56
CA GLN A 108 -22.64 7.62 -1.69
C GLN A 108 -23.72 8.37 -2.46
N SER A 109 -24.21 7.78 -3.54
CA SER A 109 -25.44 8.24 -4.21
C SER A 109 -26.69 7.82 -3.43
N ILE A 110 -27.85 8.38 -3.79
CA ILE A 110 -29.14 8.04 -3.15
C ILE A 110 -29.43 6.52 -3.16
N PRO A 111 -29.39 5.81 -4.31
CA PRO A 111 -29.63 4.36 -4.31
C PRO A 111 -28.56 3.58 -3.52
N GLN A 112 -27.31 4.06 -3.52
CA GLN A 112 -26.24 3.45 -2.75
C GLN A 112 -26.47 3.57 -1.24
N ARG A 113 -27.00 4.70 -0.76
CA ARG A 113 -27.43 4.87 0.64
C ARG A 113 -28.50 3.86 1.04
N ILE A 114 -29.51 3.66 0.20
CA ILE A 114 -30.59 2.68 0.44
C ILE A 114 -30.02 1.26 0.52
N LEU A 115 -29.10 0.91 -0.38
CA LEU A 115 -28.44 -0.39 -0.42
C LEU A 115 -27.33 -0.55 0.65
N GLY A 116 -27.03 0.50 1.41
CA GLY A 116 -25.94 0.52 2.38
C GLY A 116 -24.57 0.25 1.77
N ILE A 117 -24.37 0.62 0.49
CA ILE A 117 -23.08 0.50 -0.20
C ILE A 117 -22.50 1.88 -0.49
N GLY A 118 -21.19 1.96 -0.73
CA GLY A 118 -20.56 3.21 -1.17
C GLY A 118 -19.09 3.04 -1.47
N THR A 119 -18.44 4.18 -1.73
CA THR A 119 -17.00 4.23 -1.95
C THR A 119 -16.35 5.04 -0.83
N LEU A 120 -15.32 4.48 -0.22
CA LEU A 120 -14.47 5.18 0.75
C LEU A 120 -13.11 5.46 0.09
N THR A 121 -12.71 6.73 0.09
CA THR A 121 -11.41 7.19 -0.40
C THR A 121 -10.53 7.53 0.79
N VAL A 122 -9.36 6.92 0.84
CA VAL A 122 -8.31 7.21 1.82
C VAL A 122 -7.26 8.09 1.15
N PHE A 123 -6.93 9.22 1.78
CA PHE A 123 -5.87 10.11 1.33
C PHE A 123 -4.62 9.88 2.18
N SER A 124 -3.48 9.74 1.52
CA SER A 124 -2.18 9.54 2.17
C SER A 124 -1.15 10.54 1.67
N ASP A 125 -0.05 10.69 2.39
CA ASP A 125 1.17 11.37 1.92
C ASP A 125 2.15 10.40 1.23
N ASP A 126 1.73 9.16 0.97
CA ASP A 126 2.58 8.18 0.32
C ASP A 126 2.81 8.53 -1.16
N ALA A 127 4.08 8.55 -1.57
CA ALA A 127 4.47 8.94 -2.93
C ALA A 127 3.99 7.96 -4.00
N SER A 128 3.81 6.67 -3.66
CA SER A 128 3.41 5.64 -4.62
C SER A 128 1.90 5.53 -4.73
N SER A 129 1.18 5.84 -3.65
CA SER A 129 -0.28 5.66 -3.57
C SER A 129 -0.94 6.78 -2.76
N PRO A 130 -1.05 8.00 -3.33
CA PRO A 130 -1.60 9.17 -2.62
C PRO A 130 -3.11 9.05 -2.32
N GLN A 131 -3.80 8.18 -3.07
CA GLN A 131 -5.22 7.91 -2.90
C GLN A 131 -5.50 6.41 -3.03
N LEU A 132 -6.25 5.86 -2.09
CA LEU A 132 -6.64 4.45 -2.07
C LEU A 132 -8.15 4.31 -1.97
N LEU A 133 -8.74 3.56 -2.90
CA LEU A 133 -10.20 3.52 -3.08
C LEU A 133 -10.80 2.16 -2.73
N PHE A 134 -11.71 2.20 -1.75
CA PHE A 134 -12.50 1.06 -1.31
C PHE A 134 -13.84 1.10 -2.05
N HIS A 135 -13.92 0.42 -3.18
CA HIS A 135 -15.06 0.48 -4.07
C HIS A 135 -16.19 -0.43 -3.61
N ARG A 136 -17.41 0.12 -3.61
CA ARG A 136 -18.67 -0.61 -3.34
C ARG A 136 -18.62 -1.42 -2.04
N ILE A 137 -18.05 -0.84 -0.98
CA ILE A 137 -18.03 -1.48 0.34
C ILE A 137 -19.37 -1.33 1.03
N ARG A 138 -19.71 -2.31 1.88
CA ARG A 138 -20.89 -2.24 2.75
C ARG A 138 -20.62 -1.30 3.91
N GLN A 139 -21.62 -0.49 4.26
CA GLN A 139 -21.61 0.44 5.39
C GLN A 139 -20.31 1.29 5.43
N PRO A 140 -20.01 2.08 4.38
CA PRO A 140 -18.75 2.81 4.29
C PRO A 140 -18.48 3.77 5.45
N GLN A 141 -19.52 4.28 6.10
CA GLN A 141 -19.39 5.12 7.30
C GLN A 141 -18.80 4.33 8.47
N SER A 142 -19.30 3.12 8.74
CA SER A 142 -18.76 2.25 9.80
C SER A 142 -17.30 1.88 9.52
N VAL A 143 -16.96 1.58 8.27
CA VAL A 143 -15.57 1.29 7.86
C VAL A 143 -14.67 2.52 8.06
N LYS A 144 -15.17 3.72 7.74
CA LYS A 144 -14.47 4.98 8.01
C LYS A 144 -14.23 5.20 9.50
N ASP A 145 -15.20 4.87 10.36
CA ASP A 145 -15.04 5.02 11.81
C ASP A 145 -13.99 4.04 12.37
N VAL A 146 -13.97 2.79 11.88
CA VAL A 146 -12.92 1.82 12.20
C VAL A 146 -11.53 2.36 11.80
N LEU A 147 -11.41 2.90 10.59
CA LEU A 147 -10.16 3.49 10.10
C LEU A 147 -9.72 4.70 10.92
N ARG A 148 -10.64 5.61 11.25
CA ARG A 148 -10.35 6.78 12.09
C ARG A 148 -9.81 6.36 13.45
N GLN A 149 -10.40 5.34 14.07
CA GLN A 149 -9.94 4.83 15.35
C GLN A 149 -8.56 4.15 15.21
N ALA A 150 -8.36 3.35 14.18
CA ALA A 150 -7.10 2.67 13.91
C ALA A 150 -5.95 3.68 13.72
N VAL A 151 -6.14 4.69 12.87
CA VAL A 151 -5.14 5.75 12.63
C VAL A 151 -4.83 6.52 13.91
N ARG A 152 -5.85 6.86 14.70
CA ARG A 152 -5.65 7.55 15.98
C ARG A 152 -4.80 6.72 16.93
N ASN A 153 -5.13 5.43 17.08
CA ASN A 153 -4.41 4.52 17.96
C ASN A 153 -2.94 4.37 17.51
N GLU A 154 -2.71 4.21 16.21
CA GLU A 154 -1.37 4.05 15.65
C GLU A 154 -0.52 5.32 15.83
N LYS A 155 -1.10 6.51 15.61
CA LYS A 155 -0.41 7.78 15.82
C LYS A 155 -0.06 8.03 17.30
N ILE A 156 -0.96 7.68 18.22
CA ILE A 156 -0.70 7.75 19.68
C ILE A 156 0.41 6.79 20.06
N ALA A 157 0.37 5.54 19.57
CA ALA A 157 1.40 4.54 19.87
C ALA A 157 2.81 4.96 19.42
N ASN A 158 2.90 5.74 18.34
CA ASN A 158 4.15 6.26 17.80
C ASN A 158 4.47 7.71 18.24
N ASN A 159 3.69 8.28 19.18
CA ASN A 159 3.84 9.65 19.68
C ASN A 159 3.85 10.74 18.58
N ILE A 160 3.05 10.55 17.53
CA ILE A 160 2.91 11.50 16.42
C ILE A 160 1.63 12.32 16.65
N SER A 161 1.78 13.61 16.95
CA SER A 161 0.65 14.54 17.07
C SER A 161 0.14 14.98 15.69
N TYR A 162 -1.17 15.01 15.49
CA TYR A 162 -1.78 15.63 14.30
C TYR A 162 -1.27 17.08 14.17
N ARG A 163 -0.55 17.38 13.09
CA ARG A 163 -0.33 18.77 12.69
C ARG A 163 -1.62 19.22 12.00
N GLU A 164 -2.54 19.80 12.76
CA GLU A 164 -3.66 20.53 12.19
C GLU A 164 -3.09 21.64 11.31
N GLN A 165 -3.22 21.50 9.99
CA GLN A 165 -3.03 22.61 9.07
C GLN A 165 -4.32 23.43 9.16
N ILE A 166 -4.25 24.51 9.96
CA ILE A 166 -5.24 25.59 10.04
C ILE A 166 -5.18 26.42 8.76
#